data_AF-A0A2D0HBK6-F1
#
_entry.id   AF-A0A2D0HBK6-F1
#
_cell.length_a   1.000
_cell.length_b   1.000
_cell.length_c   1.000
_cell.angle_alpha   90.00
_cell.angle_beta   90.00
_cell.angle_gamma   90.00
#
_symmetry.space_group_name_H-M   'P 1'
#
loop_
_entity.id
_entity.type
_entity.pdbx_description
1 polymer ?
#
loop_
_entity_poly.entity_id
_entity_poly.type
_entity_poly.pdbx_seq_one_letter_code
_entity_poly.pdbx_strand_id
1 'polypeptide(L)' 'MLKLAVLGLLQREPLNGYRLKQQLEMFMSCSICVNSGAIYPLLKRMEEQGEVMLCAEQVQEAGQCGKVYE' A
#
# COMPACT_ATOMS: atom_id res chain seq x y z
N MET A 1 5.83 -10.49 -7.95
CA MET A 1 4.52 -10.81 -7.33
C MET A 1 4.01 -9.68 -6.44
N LEU A 2 4.74 -9.25 -5.40
CA LEU A 2 4.26 -8.21 -4.46
C LEU A 2 3.82 -6.90 -5.14
N LYS A 3 4.61 -6.40 -6.11
CA LYS A 3 4.29 -5.19 -6.88
C LYS A 3 2.92 -5.26 -7.57
N LEU A 4 2.61 -6.39 -8.20
CA LEU A 4 1.34 -6.59 -8.91
C LEU A 4 0.16 -6.69 -7.93
N ALA A 5 0.37 -7.30 -6.77
CA ALA A 5 -0.63 -7.34 -5.71
C ALA A 5 -0.93 -5.92 -5.18
N VAL A 6 0.11 -5.10 -4.97
CA VAL A 6 -0.03 -3.69 -4.59
C VAL A 6 -0.83 -2.91 -5.64
N LEU A 7 -0.44 -2.98 -6.91
CA LEU A 7 -1.16 -2.31 -8.00
C LEU A 7 -2.60 -2.80 -8.15
N GLY A 8 -2.83 -4.11 -7.99
CA GLY A 8 -4.17 -4.68 -8.07
C GLY A 8 -5.10 -4.25 -6.92
N LEU A 9 -4.54 -3.96 -5.75
CA LEU A 9 -5.29 -3.41 -4.62
C LEU A 9 -5.58 -1.92 -4.82
N LEU A 10 -4.60 -1.16 -5.30
CA LEU A 10 -4.74 0.28 -5.59
C LEU A 10 -5.71 0.57 -6.74
N GLN A 11 -5.72 -0.29 -7.76
CA GLN A 11 -6.70 -0.26 -8.84
C GLN A 11 -8.15 -0.42 -8.37
N ARG A 12 -8.40 -1.05 -7.21
CA ARG A 12 -9.75 -1.24 -6.68
C ARG A 12 -10.22 -0.07 -5.84
N GLU A 13 -9.37 0.40 -4.93
CA GLU A 13 -9.65 1.55 -4.09
C GLU A 13 -8.33 2.24 -3.70
N PRO A 14 -8.33 3.58 -3.56
CA PRO A 14 -7.17 4.30 -3.06
C PRO A 14 -6.94 3.93 -1.58
N LEU A 15 -5.76 3.39 -1.27
CA LEU A 15 -5.44 2.80 0.03
C LEU A 15 -4.28 3.53 0.72
N ASN A 16 -4.37 3.64 2.04
CA ASN A 16 -3.22 4.05 2.86
C ASN A 16 -2.20 2.90 2.95
N GLY A 17 -0.91 3.22 3.01
CA GLY A 17 0.18 2.24 3.17
C GLY A 17 -0.04 1.21 4.29
N TYR A 18 -0.65 1.58 5.42
CA TYR A 18 -0.99 0.63 6.49
C TYR A 18 -2.12 -0.31 6.10
N ARG A 19 -3.19 0.20 5.47
CA ARG A 19 -4.34 -0.59 5.03
C ARG A 19 -3.97 -1.51 3.87
N LEU A 20 -3.13 -1.02 2.97
CA LEU A 20 -2.54 -1.78 1.88
C LEU A 20 -1.75 -2.97 2.43
N LYS A 21 -0.92 -2.76 3.46
CA LYS A 21 -0.24 -3.84 4.17
C LYS A 21 -1.26 -4.86 4.72
N GLN A 22 -2.29 -4.42 5.45
CA GLN A 22 -3.29 -5.34 6.01
C GLN A 22 -4.01 -6.15 4.94
N GLN A 23 -4.40 -5.51 3.83
CA GLN A 23 -5.02 -6.16 2.68
C GLN A 23 -4.07 -7.17 2.03
N LEU A 24 -2.78 -6.84 1.87
CA LEU A 24 -1.77 -7.76 1.35
C LEU A 24 -1.57 -8.96 2.29
N GLU A 25 -1.48 -8.74 3.59
CA GLU A 25 -1.34 -9.82 4.59
C GLU A 25 -2.58 -10.73 4.58
N MET A 26 -3.78 -10.15 4.46
CA MET A 26 -5.04 -10.91 4.35
C MET A 26 -5.11 -11.69 3.03
N PHE A 27 -4.72 -11.08 1.91
CA PHE A 27 -4.72 -11.72 0.59
C PHE A 27 -3.66 -12.83 0.49
N MET A 28 -2.53 -12.67 1.17
CA MET A 28 -1.42 -13.63 1.17
C MET A 28 -1.42 -14.60 2.36
N SER A 29 -2.47 -14.55 3.21
CA SER A 29 -2.62 -15.29 4.48
C SER A 29 -2.48 -16.81 4.41
N CYS A 30 -2.33 -17.40 3.21
CA CYS A 30 -2.13 -18.83 3.07
C CYS A 30 -0.66 -19.29 2.99
N SER A 31 0.33 -18.46 2.62
CA SER A 31 1.71 -18.98 2.42
C SER A 31 2.88 -17.99 2.46
N ILE A 32 2.63 -16.67 2.53
CA ILE A 32 3.72 -15.68 2.38
C ILE A 32 3.64 -14.69 3.55
N CYS A 33 4.58 -14.78 4.48
CA CYS A 33 4.86 -13.68 5.40
C CYS A 33 5.33 -12.49 4.56
N VAL A 34 4.42 -11.55 4.30
CA VAL A 34 4.78 -10.30 3.64
C VAL A 34 5.69 -9.55 4.60
N ASN A 35 6.99 -9.61 4.35
CA ASN A 35 7.96 -8.91 5.18
C ASN A 35 7.60 -7.42 5.15
N SER A 36 7.17 -6.88 6.29
CA SER A 36 6.80 -5.47 6.43
C SER A 36 7.95 -4.56 6.01
N GLY A 37 9.20 -5.02 6.17
CA GLY A 37 10.40 -4.32 5.71
C GLY A 37 10.57 -4.24 4.20
N ALA A 38 9.81 -5.01 3.40
CA ALA A 38 9.84 -4.98 1.94
C ALA A 38 8.71 -4.14 1.31
N ILE A 39 7.58 -3.94 2.01
CA ILE A 39 6.43 -3.20 1.49
C ILE A 39 6.75 -1.71 1.34
N TYR A 40 7.28 -1.08 2.39
CA TYR A 40 7.59 0.35 2.37
C TYR A 40 8.66 0.76 1.34
N PRO A 41 9.82 0.07 1.23
CA PRO A 41 10.77 0.39 0.17
C PRO A 41 10.25 0.07 -1.23
N LEU A 42 9.35 -0.92 -1.37
CA LEU A 42 8.69 -1.17 -2.65
C LEU A 42 7.73 -0.04 -3.01
N LEU A 43 6.88 0.41 -2.09
CA LEU A 43 5.98 1.55 -2.27
C LEU A 43 6.76 2.81 -2.63
N LYS A 44 7.85 3.09 -1.92
CA LYS A 44 8.73 4.23 -2.22
C LYS A 44 9.31 4.13 -3.63
N ARG A 45 9.79 2.95 -4.03
CA ARG A 45 10.28 2.74 -5.41
C ARG A 45 9.17 2.91 -6.44
N MET A 46 7.95 2.46 -6.16
CA MET A 46 6.82 2.61 -7.09
C MET A 46 6.41 4.07 -7.23
N GLU A 47 6.44 4.84 -6.14
CA GLU A 47 6.23 6.29 -6.13
C GLU A 47 7.30 7.01 -6.95
N GLU A 48 8.59 6.66 -6.73
CA GLU A 48 9.72 7.22 -7.51
C GLU A 48 9.69 6.86 -8.99
N GLN A 49 9.05 5.74 -9.36
CA GLN A 49 8.87 5.33 -10.75
C GLN A 49 7.60 5.91 -11.39
N GLY A 50 6.75 6.62 -10.63
CA GLY A 50 5.46 7.13 -11.10
C GLY A 50 4.41 6.04 -11.35
N GLU A 51 4.61 4.85 -10.79
CA GLU A 51 3.68 3.71 -10.93
C GLU A 51 2.51 3.79 -9.94
N VAL A 52 2.66 4.58 -8.87
CA VAL A 52 1.62 4.92 -7.89
C VAL A 52 1.75 6.39 -7.55
N MET A 53 0.63 7.09 -7.42
CA MET A 53 0.59 8.50 -7.04
C MET A 53 0.03 8.67 -5.64
N LEU A 54 0.58 9.64 -4.91
CA LEU A 54 0.09 9.99 -3.59
C LEU A 54 -1.12 10.93 -3.74
N CYS A 55 -2.33 10.40 -3.63
CA CYS A 55 -3.53 11.13 -4.05
C CYS A 55 -4.03 12.16 -3.02
N ALA A 56 -3.81 11.93 -1.73
CA ALA A 56 -3.99 12.93 -0.66
C ALA A 56 -3.57 12.32 0.68
N GLU A 57 -3.25 13.18 1.64
CA GLU A 57 -3.18 12.78 3.03
C GLU A 57 -4.61 12.75 3.57
N GLN A 58 -5.27 11.59 3.50
CA GLN A 58 -6.63 11.47 4.04
C GLN A 58 -6.54 11.53 5.56
N VAL A 59 -7.06 12.62 6.13
CA VAL A 59 -7.17 12.82 7.58
C VAL A 59 -8.22 11.84 8.10
N GLN A 60 -7.76 10.68 8.59
CA GLN A 60 -8.60 9.84 9.44
C GLN A 60 -8.84 10.60 10.76
N GLU A 61 -10.09 10.61 11.22
CA GLU A 61 -10.65 11.45 12.30
C GLU A 61 -10.02 11.28 13.70
N ALA A 62 -8.83 10.69 13.80
CA ALA A 62 -8.03 10.57 15.01
C ALA A 62 -6.55 10.94 14.73
N GLY A 63 -6.29 12.16 14.26
CA GLY A 63 -4.99 12.82 14.35
C GLY A 63 -3.79 12.18 13.62
N GLN A 64 -4.00 11.20 12.74
CA GLN A 64 -2.93 10.60 11.94
C GLN A 64 -3.17 10.84 10.45
N CYS A 65 -2.45 11.83 9.95
CA CYS A 65 -2.24 12.12 8.55
C CYS A 65 -1.60 10.91 7.86
N GLY A 66 -2.39 10.23 7.03
CA GLY A 66 -2.01 8.99 6.39
C GLY A 66 -1.84 9.16 4.88
N LYS A 67 -0.64 8.84 4.37
CA LYS A 67 -0.35 8.80 2.93
C LYS A 67 -1.27 7.81 2.21
N VAL A 68 -2.12 8.30 1.31
CA VAL A 68 -2.97 7.48 0.44
C VAL A 68 -2.38 7.40 -0.95
N TYR A 69 -2.32 6.17 -1.47
CA TYR A 69 -1.80 5.87 -2.80
C TYR A 69 -2.98 5.54 -3.74
N GLU A 70 -2.84 5.93 -5.01
CA GLU A 70 -3.72 5.58 -6.15
C GLU A 70 -2.88 5.12 -7.34
#